data_AF-A0A7C1V5C1-F1
#
_entry.id   AF-A0A7C1V5C1-F1
#
_cell.length_a   1.000
_cell.length_b   1.000
_cell.length_c   1.000
_cell.angle_alpha   90.00
_cell.angle_beta   90.00
_cell.angle_gamma   90.00
#
_symmetry.space_group_name_H-M   'P 1'
#
loop_
_entity.id
_entity.type
_entity.pdbx_description
1 polymer ?
#
loop_
_entity_poly.entity_id
_entity_poly.type
_entity_poly.pdbx_seq_one_letter_code
_entity_poly.pdbx_strand_id
1 'polypeptide(L)'
;MIVLNGLLGLCQGFHLPTVSSIIPTMVPKDKLSRINGVSFLFSGFIHTIGPIIAATLLAILPIKIILWIDPLTFIIAIIPLIFIKIPKVISEETQNKKKSFITDLKEGYQTLRLIPIVFMMLLVSMFINFLSRPFQTLMPYYIIFVHSGTPSDLALISAFMSGGILIGAIITSIKKEWKHKIFIYFSLESALLLPTVVFIFLPKGSFLLMGITGAVYGMIMPILNTIYLTLMQTKVPADKLGRVSSMDWAISMGISPVGALLAGFLADIIGVNMLILSSAIVAVIISSIIWRYTSVRYNLDQEQIEKIA
;
A
#
# COMPACT_ATOMS: atom_id res chain seq x y z
N MET A 1 -15.03 -19.50 -1.36
CA MET A 1 -14.01 -18.43 -1.15
C MET A 1 -13.08 -18.26 -2.34
N ILE A 2 -12.33 -19.28 -2.79
CA ILE A 2 -11.30 -19.12 -3.86
C ILE A 2 -11.90 -18.69 -5.21
N VAL A 3 -12.93 -19.39 -5.70
CA VAL A 3 -13.58 -19.06 -7.00
C VAL A 3 -14.16 -17.65 -6.99
N LEU A 4 -14.78 -17.25 -5.86
CA LEU A 4 -15.43 -15.95 -5.69
C LEU A 4 -14.39 -14.82 -5.65
N ASN A 5 -13.26 -15.02 -4.96
CA ASN A 5 -12.13 -14.09 -4.96
C ASN A 5 -11.42 -14.04 -6.33
N GLY A 6 -11.34 -15.16 -7.05
CA GLY A 6 -10.80 -15.18 -8.41
C GLY A 6 -11.65 -14.38 -9.39
N LEU A 7 -12.98 -14.53 -9.33
CA LEU A 7 -13.94 -13.75 -10.12
C LEU A 7 -13.87 -12.26 -9.77
N LEU A 8 -13.83 -11.92 -8.48
CA LEU A 8 -13.63 -10.55 -8.00
C LEU A 8 -12.33 -9.95 -8.54
N GLY A 9 -11.22 -10.69 -8.48
CA GLY A 9 -9.92 -10.24 -8.99
C GLY A 9 -9.93 -9.98 -10.50
N LEU A 10 -10.60 -10.84 -11.28
CA LEU A 10 -10.80 -10.62 -12.72
C LEU A 10 -11.61 -9.35 -12.97
N CYS A 11 -12.76 -9.19 -12.30
CA CYS A 11 -13.59 -7.99 -12.43
C CYS A 11 -12.85 -6.71 -12.03
N GLN A 12 -12.12 -6.72 -10.92
CA GLN A 12 -11.31 -5.59 -10.47
C GLN A 12 -10.19 -5.24 -11.46
N GLY A 13 -9.57 -6.26 -12.06
CA GLY A 13 -8.53 -6.11 -13.07
C GLY A 13 -9.00 -5.34 -14.31
N PHE A 14 -10.27 -5.46 -14.68
CA PHE A 14 -10.86 -4.65 -15.75
C PHE A 14 -11.37 -3.29 -15.27
N HIS A 15 -11.90 -3.22 -14.03
CA HIS A 15 -12.58 -2.04 -13.52
C HIS A 15 -11.65 -0.81 -13.39
N LEU A 16 -10.55 -0.94 -12.65
CA LEU A 16 -9.59 0.16 -12.40
C LEU A 16 -9.04 0.82 -13.68
N PRO A 17 -8.53 0.06 -14.68
CA PRO A 17 -8.02 0.66 -15.92
C PRO A 17 -9.13 1.24 -16.79
N THR A 18 -10.32 0.65 -16.78
CA THR A 18 -11.48 1.18 -17.53
C THR A 18 -11.93 2.52 -16.95
N VAL A 19 -12.08 2.64 -15.62
CA VAL A 19 -12.47 3.90 -14.99
C VAL A 19 -11.42 4.98 -15.22
N SER A 20 -10.14 4.64 -15.05
CA SER A 20 -9.04 5.60 -15.21
C SER A 20 -8.86 6.10 -16.66
N SER A 21 -9.32 5.34 -17.66
CA SER A 21 -9.26 5.75 -19.08
C SER A 21 -10.48 6.54 -19.55
N ILE A 22 -11.66 6.31 -18.95
CA ILE A 22 -12.89 7.02 -19.32
C ILE A 22 -12.99 8.39 -18.64
N ILE A 23 -12.51 8.54 -17.39
CA ILE A 23 -12.60 9.84 -16.68
C ILE A 23 -11.96 10.99 -17.48
N PRO A 24 -10.75 10.85 -18.06
CA PRO A 24 -10.13 11.92 -18.85
C PRO A 24 -10.89 12.31 -20.13
N THR A 25 -11.73 11.42 -20.66
CA THR A 25 -12.51 11.71 -21.88
C THR A 25 -13.83 12.41 -21.59
N MET A 26 -14.33 12.33 -20.35
CA MET A 26 -15.57 12.97 -19.91
C MET A 26 -15.35 14.37 -19.32
N VAL A 27 -14.10 14.78 -19.11
CA VAL A 27 -13.75 15.94 -18.28
C VAL A 27 -12.74 16.82 -19.00
N PRO A 28 -12.95 18.14 -19.08
CA PRO A 28 -11.96 19.09 -19.59
C PRO A 28 -10.61 18.99 -18.85
N LYS A 29 -9.49 19.10 -19.58
CA LYS A 29 -8.14 18.89 -19.04
C LYS A 29 -7.83 19.76 -17.82
N ASP A 30 -8.33 20.99 -17.80
CA ASP A 30 -8.21 21.97 -16.71
C ASP A 30 -8.92 21.54 -15.41
N LYS A 31 -9.90 20.63 -15.50
CA LYS A 31 -10.67 20.12 -14.34
C LYS A 31 -10.23 18.75 -13.85
N LEU A 32 -9.30 18.09 -14.56
CA LEU A 32 -8.82 16.75 -14.18
C LEU A 32 -8.20 16.72 -12.78
N SER A 33 -7.40 17.74 -12.43
CA SER A 33 -6.81 17.85 -11.09
C SER A 33 -7.89 17.92 -10.01
N ARG A 34 -8.96 18.70 -10.24
CA ARG A 34 -10.08 18.82 -9.31
C ARG A 34 -10.84 17.49 -9.15
N ILE A 35 -11.08 16.78 -10.25
CA ILE A 35 -11.77 15.47 -10.20
C ILE A 35 -10.92 14.41 -9.52
N ASN A 36 -9.63 14.36 -9.84
CA ASN A 36 -8.69 13.47 -9.14
C ASN A 36 -8.64 13.78 -7.64
N GLY A 37 -8.64 15.06 -7.25
CA GLY A 37 -8.71 15.48 -5.86
C GLY A 37 -9.98 14.98 -5.15
N VAL A 38 -11.14 15.05 -5.82
CA VAL A 38 -12.39 14.49 -5.31
C VAL A 38 -12.32 12.96 -5.18
N SER A 39 -11.77 12.26 -6.18
CA SER A 39 -11.55 10.81 -6.11
C SER A 39 -10.64 10.40 -4.95
N PHE A 40 -9.56 11.16 -4.70
CA PHE A 40 -8.68 10.92 -3.55
C PHE A 40 -9.40 11.15 -2.22
N LEU A 41 -10.23 12.20 -2.11
CA LEU A 41 -11.06 12.44 -0.91
C LEU A 41 -12.01 11.26 -0.67
N PHE A 42 -12.69 10.76 -1.70
CA PHE A 42 -13.56 9.58 -1.58
C PHE A 42 -12.78 8.33 -1.17
N SER A 43 -11.65 8.04 -1.81
CA SER A 43 -10.80 6.90 -1.42
C SER A 43 -10.32 7.01 0.03
N GLY A 44 -9.89 8.19 0.46
CA GLY A 44 -9.47 8.44 1.85
C GLY A 44 -10.62 8.24 2.84
N PHE A 45 -11.81 8.74 2.50
CA PHE A 45 -13.03 8.55 3.30
C PHE A 45 -13.40 7.07 3.40
N ILE A 46 -13.41 6.34 2.29
CA ILE A 46 -13.71 4.90 2.24
C ILE A 46 -12.69 4.11 3.07
N HIS A 47 -11.39 4.36 2.92
CA HIS A 47 -10.36 3.66 3.69
C HIS A 47 -10.40 3.96 5.19
N THR A 48 -10.82 5.16 5.58
CA THR A 48 -10.87 5.58 6.98
C THR A 48 -12.16 5.14 7.67
N ILE A 49 -13.30 5.39 7.04
CA ILE A 49 -14.63 5.21 7.65
C ILE A 49 -15.22 3.84 7.30
N GLY A 50 -14.82 3.24 6.17
CA GLY A 50 -15.28 1.92 5.75
C GLY A 50 -15.10 0.85 6.84
N PRO A 51 -13.90 0.68 7.42
CA PRO A 51 -13.69 -0.26 8.53
C PRO A 51 -14.56 0.03 9.75
N ILE A 52 -14.80 1.30 10.08
CA ILE A 52 -15.63 1.72 11.22
C ILE A 52 -17.08 1.30 10.97
N ILE A 53 -17.64 1.65 9.80
CA ILE A 53 -19.01 1.28 9.42
C ILE A 53 -19.16 -0.24 9.38
N ALA A 54 -18.19 -0.96 8.80
CA ALA A 54 -18.20 -2.41 8.73
C ALA A 54 -18.20 -3.05 10.13
N ALA A 55 -17.36 -2.57 11.04
CA ALA A 55 -17.32 -3.06 12.42
C ALA A 55 -18.62 -2.77 13.18
N THR A 56 -19.18 -1.57 13.04
CA THR A 56 -20.47 -1.22 13.66
C THR A 56 -21.60 -2.09 13.13
N LEU A 57 -21.70 -2.30 11.80
CA LEU A 57 -22.69 -3.18 11.19
C LEU A 57 -22.57 -4.63 11.71
N LEU A 58 -21.35 -5.14 11.83
CA LEU A 58 -21.08 -6.49 12.33
C LEU A 58 -21.50 -6.68 13.80
N ALA A 59 -21.49 -5.60 14.60
CA ALA A 59 -21.94 -5.64 15.99
C ALA A 59 -23.47 -5.72 16.14
N ILE A 60 -24.24 -5.23 15.16
CA ILE A 60 -25.71 -5.11 15.26
C ILE A 60 -26.48 -6.00 14.28
N LEU A 61 -25.82 -6.51 13.22
CA LEU A 61 -26.45 -7.34 12.18
C LEU A 61 -25.71 -8.67 11.99
N PRO A 62 -26.44 -9.76 11.67
CA PRO A 62 -25.81 -11.01 11.27
C PRO A 62 -25.08 -10.85 9.94
N ILE A 63 -23.93 -11.53 9.81
CA ILE A 63 -23.03 -11.47 8.65
C ILE A 63 -23.75 -11.72 7.31
N LYS A 64 -24.80 -12.57 7.31
CA LYS A 64 -25.59 -12.87 6.11
C LYS A 64 -26.27 -11.63 5.53
N ILE A 65 -26.81 -10.74 6.38
CA ILE A 65 -27.45 -9.50 5.93
C ILE A 65 -26.40 -8.52 5.43
N ILE A 66 -25.26 -8.43 6.12
CA ILE A 66 -24.15 -7.55 5.73
C ILE A 66 -23.62 -7.93 4.35
N LEU A 67 -23.50 -9.23 4.05
CA LEU A 67 -23.10 -9.71 2.74
C LEU A 67 -24.09 -9.36 1.61
N TRP A 68 -25.37 -9.11 1.91
CA TRP A 68 -26.35 -8.64 0.93
C TRP A 68 -26.22 -7.14 0.62
N ILE A 69 -25.60 -6.35 1.50
CA ILE A 69 -25.38 -4.91 1.28
C ILE A 69 -24.47 -4.70 0.07
N ASP A 70 -23.44 -5.52 -0.09
CA ASP A 70 -22.47 -5.42 -1.18
C ASP A 70 -23.12 -5.46 -2.59
N PRO A 71 -23.86 -6.52 -2.98
CA PRO A 71 -24.55 -6.56 -4.27
C PRO A 71 -25.61 -5.46 -4.42
N LEU A 72 -26.29 -5.06 -3.34
CA LEU A 72 -27.22 -3.92 -3.38
C LEU A 72 -26.51 -2.60 -3.72
N THR A 73 -25.33 -2.36 -3.15
CA THR A 73 -24.54 -1.16 -3.49
C THR A 73 -24.02 -1.17 -4.93
N PHE A 74 -23.68 -2.34 -5.48
CA PHE A 74 -23.37 -2.47 -6.91
C PHE A 74 -24.56 -2.15 -7.80
N ILE A 75 -25.77 -2.59 -7.44
CA ILE A 75 -27.00 -2.23 -8.17
C ILE A 75 -27.19 -0.70 -8.15
N ILE A 76 -27.01 -0.06 -7.00
CA ILE A 76 -27.10 1.40 -6.88
C ILE A 76 -26.05 2.09 -7.76
N ALA A 77 -24.82 1.56 -7.82
CA ALA A 77 -23.74 2.11 -8.66
C ALA A 77 -24.01 1.97 -10.17
N ILE A 78 -24.76 0.95 -10.60
CA ILE A 78 -25.16 0.75 -12.00
C ILE A 78 -26.17 1.81 -12.46
N ILE A 79 -27.06 2.28 -11.57
CA ILE A 79 -28.10 3.27 -11.89
C ILE A 79 -27.50 4.52 -12.59
N PRO A 80 -26.56 5.28 -11.99
CA PRO A 80 -25.97 6.44 -12.67
C PRO A 80 -25.19 6.05 -13.94
N LEU A 81 -24.59 4.86 -13.98
CA LEU A 81 -23.84 4.39 -15.15
C LEU A 81 -24.72 4.18 -16.39
N ILE A 82 -25.99 3.77 -16.20
CA ILE A 82 -26.97 3.64 -17.28
C ILE A 82 -27.34 5.01 -17.88
N PHE A 83 -27.35 6.06 -17.06
CA PHE A 83 -27.69 7.42 -17.51
C PHE A 83 -26.51 8.19 -18.11
N ILE A 84 -25.27 7.83 -17.75
CA ILE A 84 -24.07 8.50 -18.27
C ILE A 84 -23.78 8.03 -19.69
N LYS A 85 -23.84 8.96 -20.64
CA LYS A 85 -23.46 8.73 -22.02
C LYS A 85 -21.94 8.78 -22.14
N ILE A 86 -21.29 7.62 -22.13
CA ILE A 86 -19.84 7.52 -22.31
C ILE A 86 -19.50 7.93 -23.75
N PRO A 87 -18.69 8.99 -23.96
CA PRO A 87 -18.29 9.38 -25.31
C PRO A 87 -17.50 8.24 -25.96
N LYS A 88 -17.82 7.93 -27.23
CA LYS A 88 -17.06 6.95 -28.01
C LYS A 88 -15.61 7.43 -28.08
N VAL A 89 -14.70 6.64 -27.51
CA VAL A 89 -13.26 6.84 -27.69
C VAL A 89 -12.93 6.39 -29.12
N ILE A 90 -13.18 7.26 -30.11
CA ILE A 90 -12.60 7.12 -31.45
C ILE A 90 -11.20 7.70 -31.31
N SER A 91 -10.26 6.85 -30.91
CA SER A 91 -8.86 7.22 -30.87
C SER A 91 -8.28 7.13 -32.28
N GLU A 92 -8.38 8.23 -33.03
CA GLU A 92 -7.64 8.40 -34.30
C GLU A 92 -6.12 8.27 -34.08
N GLU A 93 -5.63 8.46 -32.85
CA GLU A 93 -4.21 8.27 -32.48
C GLU A 93 -3.78 6.82 -32.17
N THR A 94 -4.69 5.84 -32.10
CA THR A 94 -4.29 4.44 -31.82
C THR A 94 -3.58 3.76 -32.99
N GLN A 95 -3.54 4.38 -34.17
CA GLN A 95 -2.81 3.82 -35.31
C GLN A 95 -1.29 3.94 -35.21
N ASN A 96 -0.71 4.80 -34.36
CA ASN A 96 0.74 5.08 -34.46
C ASN A 96 1.65 4.75 -33.27
N LYS A 97 1.16 4.31 -32.11
CA LYS A 97 2.04 3.69 -31.10
C LYS A 97 1.32 2.57 -30.34
N LYS A 98 1.32 1.37 -30.92
CA LYS A 98 1.27 0.11 -30.14
C LYS A 98 2.53 0.00 -29.28
N LYS A 99 2.71 0.86 -28.28
CA LYS A 99 3.71 0.58 -27.26
C LYS A 99 3.14 -0.56 -26.41
N SER A 100 3.84 -1.69 -26.43
CA SER A 100 3.49 -2.84 -25.61
C SER A 100 3.57 -2.44 -24.14
N PHE A 101 2.73 -3.01 -23.28
CA PHE A 101 2.84 -2.87 -21.82
C PHE A 101 4.27 -3.13 -21.32
N ILE A 102 4.97 -4.06 -21.98
CA ILE A 102 6.38 -4.38 -21.73
C ILE A 102 7.30 -3.20 -22.10
N THR A 103 7.00 -2.48 -23.18
CA THR A 103 7.72 -1.27 -23.59
C THR A 103 7.54 -0.15 -22.58
N ASP A 104 6.33 0.07 -22.06
CA ASP A 104 6.08 1.07 -21.03
C ASP A 104 6.74 0.71 -19.69
N LEU A 105 6.73 -0.58 -19.31
CA LEU A 105 7.50 -1.09 -18.16
C LEU A 105 9.00 -0.85 -18.33
N LYS A 106 9.54 -1.13 -19.52
CA LYS A 106 10.96 -0.90 -19.83
C LYS A 106 11.32 0.58 -19.75
N GLU A 107 10.47 1.46 -20.25
CA GLU A 107 10.65 2.92 -20.15
C GLU A 107 10.55 3.42 -18.70
N GLY A 108 9.62 2.87 -17.90
CA GLY A 108 9.53 3.12 -16.46
C GLY A 108 10.80 2.71 -15.72
N TYR A 109 11.32 1.51 -16.00
CA TYR A 109 12.56 0.99 -15.43
C TYR A 109 13.79 1.83 -15.81
N GLN A 110 13.91 2.20 -17.09
CA GLN A 110 14.98 3.08 -17.57
C GLN A 110 14.93 4.44 -16.88
N THR A 111 13.73 4.99 -16.67
CA THR A 111 13.55 6.27 -15.97
C THR A 111 13.97 6.16 -14.50
N LEU A 112 13.58 5.08 -13.81
CA LEU A 112 13.98 4.89 -12.41
C LEU A 112 15.49 4.74 -12.24
N ARG A 113 16.17 4.04 -13.16
CA ARG A 113 17.64 3.96 -13.12
C ARG A 113 18.33 5.32 -13.18
N LEU A 114 17.69 6.32 -13.79
CA LEU A 114 18.20 7.70 -13.84
C LEU A 114 17.91 8.50 -12.57
N ILE A 115 17.05 7.99 -11.68
CA ILE A 115 16.69 8.64 -10.41
C ILE A 115 17.00 7.65 -9.27
N PRO A 116 18.29 7.50 -8.90
CA PRO A 116 18.74 6.44 -7.99
C PRO A 116 17.96 6.42 -6.68
N ILE A 117 17.66 7.58 -6.09
CA ILE A 117 16.91 7.67 -4.84
C ILE A 117 15.54 6.98 -4.92
N VAL A 118 14.74 7.27 -5.94
CA VAL A 118 13.38 6.70 -6.09
C VAL A 118 13.46 5.21 -6.39
N PHE A 119 14.44 4.79 -7.21
CA PHE A 119 14.67 3.37 -7.49
C PHE A 119 15.03 2.57 -6.24
N MET A 120 15.89 3.11 -5.38
CA MET A 120 16.33 2.43 -4.15
C MET A 120 15.20 2.33 -3.14
N MET A 121 14.41 3.40 -3.01
CA MET A 121 13.20 3.37 -2.17
C MET A 121 12.19 2.34 -2.68
N LEU A 122 11.96 2.27 -4.00
CA LEU A 122 11.11 1.23 -4.59
C LEU A 122 11.61 -0.17 -4.25
N LEU A 123 12.90 -0.43 -4.39
CA LEU A 123 13.49 -1.73 -4.05
C LEU A 123 13.31 -2.08 -2.58
N VAL A 124 13.63 -1.16 -1.65
CA VAL A 124 13.43 -1.38 -0.22
C VAL A 124 11.96 -1.65 0.08
N SER A 125 11.06 -0.77 -0.34
CA SER A 125 9.63 -0.95 -0.07
C SER A 125 9.09 -2.25 -0.69
N MET A 126 9.58 -2.68 -1.86
CA MET A 126 9.21 -3.97 -2.45
C MET A 126 9.63 -5.14 -1.54
N PHE A 127 10.89 -5.17 -1.09
CA PHE A 127 11.39 -6.22 -0.19
C PHE A 127 10.67 -6.20 1.15
N ILE A 128 10.45 -5.03 1.73
CA ILE A 128 9.76 -4.90 3.02
C ILE A 128 8.30 -5.28 2.90
N ASN A 129 7.61 -4.90 1.82
CA ASN A 129 6.25 -5.36 1.54
C ASN A 129 6.20 -6.89 1.49
N PHE A 130 7.14 -7.54 0.78
CA PHE A 130 7.24 -9.00 0.75
C PHE A 130 7.42 -9.60 2.14
N LEU A 131 8.37 -9.10 2.92
CA LEU A 131 8.68 -9.58 4.29
C LEU A 131 7.57 -9.30 5.30
N SER A 132 6.69 -8.34 5.02
CA SER A 132 5.53 -8.03 5.87
C SER A 132 4.34 -8.99 5.65
N ARG A 133 4.27 -9.69 4.51
CA ARG A 133 3.15 -10.59 4.15
C ARG A 133 2.95 -11.74 5.12
N PRO A 134 4.01 -12.43 5.62
CA PRO A 134 3.85 -13.48 6.62
C PRO A 134 3.12 -13.00 7.87
N PHE A 135 3.48 -11.84 8.40
CA PHE A 135 2.82 -11.28 9.58
C PHE A 135 1.34 -11.01 9.32
N GLN A 136 1.00 -10.33 8.22
CA GLN A 136 -0.41 -10.02 7.88
C GLN A 136 -1.25 -11.29 7.68
N THR A 137 -0.67 -12.32 7.08
CA THR A 137 -1.37 -13.58 6.78
C THR A 137 -1.54 -14.44 8.02
N LEU A 138 -0.54 -14.48 8.90
CA LEU A 138 -0.50 -15.36 10.08
C LEU A 138 -0.98 -14.67 11.37
N MET A 139 -1.28 -13.38 11.35
CA MET A 139 -1.79 -12.65 12.51
C MET A 139 -3.04 -13.30 13.14
N PRO A 140 -4.08 -13.71 12.36
CA PRO A 140 -5.23 -14.41 12.93
C PRO A 140 -4.85 -15.75 13.56
N TYR A 141 -3.91 -16.48 12.95
CA TYR A 141 -3.40 -17.73 13.49
C TYR A 141 -2.72 -17.50 14.85
N TYR A 142 -1.91 -16.45 14.96
CA TYR A 142 -1.22 -16.09 16.20
C TYR A 142 -2.19 -15.80 17.34
N ILE A 143 -3.23 -15.02 17.05
CA ILE A 143 -4.20 -14.60 18.05
C ILE A 143 -5.03 -15.79 18.54
N ILE A 144 -5.54 -16.61 17.61
CA ILE A 144 -6.46 -17.71 17.96
C ILE A 144 -5.70 -18.92 18.54
N PHE A 145 -4.61 -19.35 17.91
CA PHE A 145 -3.94 -20.61 18.26
C PHE A 145 -2.77 -20.46 19.22
N VAL A 146 -2.05 -19.33 19.21
CA VAL A 146 -0.89 -19.12 20.09
C VAL A 146 -1.30 -18.43 21.40
N HIS A 147 -2.14 -17.39 21.30
CA HIS A 147 -2.60 -16.62 22.45
C HIS A 147 -3.97 -17.06 23.01
N SER A 148 -4.61 -18.07 22.42
CA SER A 148 -5.95 -18.55 22.81
C SER A 148 -7.02 -17.44 22.78
N GLY A 149 -6.88 -16.51 21.84
CA GLY A 149 -7.77 -15.36 21.67
C GLY A 149 -9.03 -15.67 20.87
N THR A 150 -9.88 -14.67 20.81
CA THR A 150 -11.18 -14.68 20.17
C THR A 150 -11.21 -13.75 18.94
N PRO A 151 -12.23 -13.85 18.07
CA PRO A 151 -12.43 -12.88 17.00
C PRO A 151 -12.52 -11.42 17.50
N SER A 152 -13.02 -11.19 18.71
CA SER A 152 -13.03 -9.87 19.36
C SER A 152 -11.62 -9.35 19.67
N ASP A 153 -10.68 -10.23 20.06
CA ASP A 153 -9.30 -9.84 20.32
C ASP A 153 -8.57 -9.49 19.02
N LEU A 154 -8.86 -10.22 17.94
CA LEU A 154 -8.39 -9.87 16.60
C LEU A 154 -8.92 -8.50 16.17
N ALA A 155 -10.21 -8.26 16.35
CA ALA A 155 -10.82 -6.97 16.05
C ALA A 155 -10.22 -5.82 16.89
N LEU A 156 -9.94 -6.07 18.18
CA LEU A 156 -9.27 -5.12 19.05
C LEU A 156 -7.89 -4.74 18.51
N ILE A 157 -7.04 -5.73 18.21
CA ILE A 157 -5.69 -5.50 17.67
C ILE A 157 -5.76 -4.76 16.34
N SER A 158 -6.66 -5.16 15.44
CA SER A 158 -6.89 -4.44 14.17
C SER A 158 -7.34 -3.00 14.39
N ALA A 159 -8.21 -2.74 15.37
CA ALA A 159 -8.64 -1.37 15.70
C ALA A 159 -7.47 -0.50 16.19
N PHE A 160 -6.57 -1.05 17.01
CA PHE A 160 -5.34 -0.35 17.40
C PHE A 160 -4.42 -0.09 16.20
N MET A 161 -4.24 -1.07 15.30
CA MET A 161 -3.47 -0.86 14.07
C MET A 161 -4.06 0.26 13.21
N SER A 162 -5.38 0.27 13.00
CA SER A 162 -6.09 1.34 12.29
C SER A 162 -5.97 2.69 13.01
N GLY A 163 -6.06 2.72 14.33
CA GLY A 163 -5.80 3.92 15.13
C GLY A 163 -4.39 4.44 14.93
N GLY A 164 -3.39 3.56 14.88
CA GLY A 164 -2.02 3.86 14.50
C GLY A 164 -1.92 4.55 13.14
N ILE A 165 -2.56 3.97 12.12
CA ILE A 165 -2.64 4.54 10.76
C ILE A 165 -3.22 5.96 10.79
N LEU A 166 -4.30 6.19 11.54
CA LEU A 166 -4.89 7.53 11.66
C LEU A 166 -3.92 8.52 12.30
N ILE A 167 -3.24 8.12 13.37
CA ILE A 167 -2.24 8.99 14.01
C ILE A 167 -1.09 9.29 13.04
N GLY A 168 -0.59 8.28 12.32
CA GLY A 168 0.45 8.46 11.29
C GLY A 168 0.02 9.42 10.18
N ALA A 169 -1.22 9.32 9.72
CA ALA A 169 -1.80 10.21 8.71
C ALA A 169 -1.98 11.65 9.22
N ILE A 170 -2.39 11.82 10.49
CA ILE A 170 -2.47 13.14 11.13
C ILE A 170 -1.07 13.77 11.23
N ILE A 171 -0.06 12.99 11.64
CA ILE A 171 1.34 13.45 11.71
C ILE A 171 1.81 13.95 10.34
N THR A 172 1.56 13.20 9.28
CA THR A 172 1.98 13.59 7.93
C THR A 172 1.18 14.77 7.38
N SER A 173 -0.09 14.91 7.76
CA SER A 173 -0.92 16.06 7.36
C SER A 173 -0.51 17.37 8.04
N ILE A 174 -0.08 17.31 9.31
CA ILE A 174 0.36 18.51 10.06
C ILE A 174 1.79 18.89 9.66
N LYS A 175 2.63 17.89 9.39
CA LYS A 175 4.05 18.09 9.10
C LYS A 175 4.27 18.47 7.63
N LYS A 176 4.32 19.78 7.39
CA LYS A 176 4.54 20.37 6.05
C LYS A 176 5.87 19.96 5.41
N GLU A 177 6.94 19.86 6.20
CA GLU A 177 8.26 19.48 5.71
C GLU A 177 8.96 18.47 6.62
N TRP A 178 9.60 17.48 6.00
CA TRP A 178 10.39 16.47 6.66
C TRP A 178 11.88 16.76 6.45
N LYS A 179 12.52 17.41 7.44
CA LYS A 179 13.98 17.54 7.48
C LYS A 179 14.58 16.13 7.50
N HIS A 180 15.60 15.89 6.67
CA HIS A 180 16.24 14.57 6.52
C HIS A 180 15.26 13.44 6.12
N LYS A 181 14.23 13.74 5.31
CA LYS A 181 13.19 12.78 4.85
C LYS A 181 13.73 11.42 4.41
N ILE A 182 14.88 11.41 3.72
CA ILE A 182 15.53 10.17 3.26
C ILE A 182 16.02 9.33 4.45
N PHE A 183 16.74 9.93 5.41
CA PHE A 183 17.19 9.23 6.62
C PHE A 183 16.00 8.69 7.43
N ILE A 184 14.95 9.50 7.58
CA ILE A 184 13.73 9.11 8.29
C ILE A 184 13.08 7.90 7.60
N TYR A 185 12.96 7.94 6.27
CA TYR A 185 12.37 6.85 5.51
C TYR A 185 13.11 5.53 5.70
N PHE A 186 14.44 5.50 5.50
CA PHE A 186 15.20 4.26 5.66
C PHE A 186 15.24 3.76 7.11
N SER A 187 15.30 4.67 8.09
CA SER A 187 15.21 4.31 9.51
C SER A 187 13.87 3.67 9.84
N LEU A 188 12.77 4.26 9.36
CA LEU A 188 11.43 3.72 9.60
C LEU A 188 11.17 2.42 8.84
N GLU A 189 11.66 2.26 7.61
CA GLU A 189 11.59 0.99 6.85
C GLU A 189 12.30 -0.13 7.61
N SER A 190 13.53 0.13 8.10
CA SER A 190 14.27 -0.87 8.90
C SER A 190 13.56 -1.24 10.20
N ALA A 191 12.90 -0.28 10.85
CA ALA A 191 12.21 -0.49 12.11
C ALA A 191 10.79 -1.06 11.95
N LEU A 192 10.26 -1.11 10.74
CA LEU A 192 8.85 -1.38 10.49
C LEU A 192 8.38 -2.71 11.08
N LEU A 193 9.19 -3.77 10.96
CA LEU A 193 8.83 -5.12 11.43
C LEU A 193 9.21 -5.36 12.89
N LEU A 194 9.87 -4.43 13.57
CA LEU A 194 10.23 -4.60 14.99
C LEU A 194 9.01 -4.76 15.91
N PRO A 195 7.91 -4.00 15.76
CA PRO A 195 6.71 -4.20 16.57
C PRO A 195 6.12 -5.60 16.40
N THR A 196 6.27 -6.25 15.24
CA THR A 196 5.77 -7.61 15.00
C THR A 196 6.60 -8.67 15.71
N VAL A 197 7.89 -8.41 15.95
CA VAL A 197 8.75 -9.30 16.75
C VAL A 197 8.32 -9.33 18.21
N VAL A 198 7.80 -8.21 18.73
CA VAL A 198 7.33 -8.13 20.12
C VAL A 198 6.26 -9.19 20.40
N PHE A 199 5.38 -9.47 19.42
CA PHE A 199 4.33 -10.49 19.54
C PHE A 199 4.89 -11.85 19.98
N ILE A 200 6.10 -12.21 19.50
CA ILE A 200 6.77 -13.49 19.79
C ILE A 200 7.06 -13.66 21.28
N PHE A 201 7.36 -12.57 21.98
CA PHE A 201 7.80 -12.57 23.36
C PHE A 201 6.68 -12.23 24.35
N LEU A 202 5.46 -11.96 23.85
CA LEU A 202 4.35 -11.59 24.71
C LEU A 202 3.75 -12.83 25.42
N PRO A 203 3.41 -12.72 26.71
CA PRO A 203 2.63 -13.74 27.40
C PRO A 203 1.28 -13.99 26.72
N LYS A 204 0.78 -15.23 26.83
CA LYS A 204 -0.56 -15.59 26.37
C LYS A 204 -1.62 -14.65 26.95
N GLY A 205 -2.59 -14.24 26.14
CA GLY A 205 -3.64 -13.30 26.55
C GLY A 205 -3.27 -11.81 26.59
N SER A 206 -2.04 -11.43 26.21
CA SER A 206 -1.59 -10.02 26.24
C SER A 206 -2.12 -9.16 25.07
N PHE A 207 -3.41 -9.26 24.75
CA PHE A 207 -4.02 -8.65 23.55
C PHE A 207 -3.92 -7.13 23.51
N LEU A 208 -3.97 -6.44 24.67
CA LEU A 208 -3.83 -5.00 24.73
C LEU A 208 -2.41 -4.54 24.34
N LEU A 209 -1.39 -5.28 24.76
CA LEU A 209 0.01 -4.98 24.40
C LEU A 209 0.31 -5.33 22.94
N MET A 210 -0.31 -6.39 22.41
CA MET A 210 -0.34 -6.69 20.97
C MET A 210 -1.02 -5.56 20.18
N GLY A 211 -2.11 -5.00 20.72
CA GLY A 211 -2.78 -3.83 20.15
C GLY A 211 -1.85 -2.62 20.09
N ILE A 212 -1.22 -2.24 21.21
CA ILE A 212 -0.30 -1.10 21.27
C ILE A 212 0.85 -1.24 20.27
N THR A 213 1.48 -2.41 20.21
CA THR A 213 2.56 -2.68 19.25
C THR A 213 2.06 -2.67 17.80
N GLY A 214 0.84 -3.19 17.56
CA GLY A 214 0.14 -3.06 16.29
C GLY A 214 -0.13 -1.59 15.89
N ALA A 215 -0.47 -0.72 16.85
CA ALA A 215 -0.65 0.71 16.61
C ALA A 215 0.66 1.37 16.16
N VAL A 216 1.80 1.00 16.75
CA VAL A 216 3.12 1.50 16.32
C VAL A 216 3.40 1.06 14.88
N TYR A 217 3.17 -0.21 14.54
CA TYR A 217 3.28 -0.71 13.17
C TYR A 217 2.39 0.10 12.20
N GLY A 218 1.13 0.31 12.56
CA GLY A 218 0.17 1.08 11.77
C GLY A 218 0.56 2.55 11.57
N MET A 219 1.14 3.20 12.58
CA MET A 219 1.56 4.60 12.51
C MET A 219 2.71 4.83 11.52
N ILE A 220 3.64 3.89 11.41
CA ILE A 220 4.81 4.01 10.53
C ILE A 220 4.39 4.03 9.04
N MET A 221 3.35 3.26 8.68
CA MET A 221 2.89 3.05 7.31
C MET A 221 2.56 4.35 6.53
N PRO A 222 1.68 5.25 7.03
CA PRO A 222 1.39 6.52 6.37
C PRO A 222 2.62 7.43 6.24
N ILE A 223 3.52 7.42 7.23
CA ILE A 223 4.72 8.25 7.21
C ILE A 223 5.64 7.82 6.07
N LEU A 224 5.90 6.51 5.95
CA LEU A 224 6.67 5.94 4.86
C LEU A 224 6.04 6.24 3.49
N ASN A 225 4.73 5.98 3.34
CA ASN A 225 4.01 6.24 2.10
C ASN A 225 4.06 7.71 1.70
N THR A 226 3.87 8.63 2.64
CA THR A 226 3.90 10.07 2.35
C THR A 226 5.27 10.50 1.87
N ILE A 227 6.35 10.08 2.55
CA ILE A 227 7.72 10.45 2.15
C ILE A 227 8.05 9.85 0.77
N TYR A 228 7.70 8.59 0.54
CA TYR A 228 7.90 7.91 -0.74
C TYR A 228 7.18 8.60 -1.89
N LEU A 229 5.86 8.81 -1.74
CA LEU A 229 5.04 9.42 -2.76
C LEU A 229 5.50 10.85 -3.06
N THR A 230 5.84 11.63 -2.04
CA THR A 230 6.36 12.99 -2.21
C THR A 230 7.69 12.99 -2.97
N LEU A 231 8.62 12.09 -2.64
CA LEU A 231 9.89 11.98 -3.34
C LEU A 231 9.72 11.52 -4.80
N MET A 232 8.83 10.56 -5.04
CA MET A 232 8.48 10.12 -6.38
C MET A 232 7.89 11.28 -7.21
N GLN A 233 6.92 12.01 -6.66
CA GLN A 233 6.25 13.12 -7.36
C GLN A 233 7.18 14.33 -7.60
N THR A 234 8.16 14.56 -6.73
CA THR A 234 9.08 15.71 -6.84
C THR A 234 10.33 15.43 -7.68
N LYS A 235 10.80 14.18 -7.74
CA LYS A 235 12.02 13.82 -8.48
C LYS A 235 11.73 13.21 -9.86
N VAL A 236 10.56 12.63 -10.09
CA VAL A 236 10.20 12.04 -11.38
C VAL A 236 9.55 13.10 -12.29
N PRO A 237 10.04 13.29 -13.54
CA PRO A 237 9.40 14.17 -14.51
C PRO A 237 7.92 13.84 -14.73
N ALA A 238 7.08 14.88 -14.85
CA ALA A 238 5.63 14.73 -14.94
C ALA A 238 5.18 13.85 -16.12
N ASP A 239 5.89 13.88 -17.25
CA ASP A 239 5.64 13.07 -18.44
C ASP A 239 5.96 11.58 -18.25
N LYS A 240 6.72 11.23 -17.20
CA LYS A 240 7.15 9.85 -16.89
C LYS A 240 6.55 9.31 -15.60
N LEU A 241 5.96 10.16 -14.76
CA LEU A 241 5.38 9.80 -13.47
C LEU A 241 4.38 8.64 -13.61
N GLY A 242 3.46 8.71 -14.59
CA GLY A 242 2.47 7.65 -14.81
C GLY A 242 3.08 6.28 -15.11
N ARG A 243 4.21 6.22 -15.82
CA ARG A 243 4.91 4.97 -16.12
C ARG A 243 5.64 4.41 -14.91
N VAL A 244 6.29 5.29 -14.16
CA VAL A 244 6.98 4.92 -12.91
C VAL A 244 5.98 4.40 -11.88
N SER A 245 4.86 5.12 -11.66
CA SER A 245 3.81 4.69 -10.74
C SER A 245 3.10 3.41 -11.18
N SER A 246 2.91 3.20 -12.49
CA SER A 246 2.34 1.93 -13.00
C SER A 246 3.27 0.74 -12.73
N MET A 247 4.57 0.93 -12.87
CA MET A 247 5.56 -0.10 -12.56
C MET A 247 5.64 -0.37 -11.06
N ASP A 248 5.64 0.66 -10.22
CA ASP A 248 5.57 0.53 -8.76
C ASP A 248 4.35 -0.29 -8.33
N TRP A 249 3.17 0.04 -8.87
CA TRP A 249 1.94 -0.72 -8.65
C TRP A 249 2.05 -2.18 -9.09
N ALA A 250 2.56 -2.43 -10.30
CA ALA A 250 2.70 -3.78 -10.84
C ALA A 250 3.61 -4.65 -9.97
N ILE A 251 4.73 -4.10 -9.51
CA ILE A 251 5.68 -4.78 -8.64
C ILE A 251 5.06 -5.04 -7.26
N SER A 252 4.49 -4.01 -6.64
CA SER A 252 3.90 -4.07 -5.30
C SER A 252 2.70 -5.03 -5.22
N MET A 253 1.85 -5.06 -6.25
CA MET A 253 0.73 -6.00 -6.34
C MET A 253 1.20 -7.40 -6.71
N GLY A 254 2.19 -7.53 -7.58
CA GLY A 254 2.72 -8.82 -8.03
C GLY A 254 3.44 -9.60 -6.92
N ILE A 255 4.12 -8.91 -6.01
CA ILE A 255 4.87 -9.56 -4.93
C ILE A 255 3.99 -10.02 -3.76
N SER A 256 2.81 -9.39 -3.61
CA SER A 256 1.82 -9.72 -2.58
C SER A 256 1.41 -11.20 -2.54
N PRO A 257 0.86 -11.79 -3.63
CA PRO A 257 0.44 -13.19 -3.64
C PRO A 257 1.62 -14.15 -3.48
N VAL A 258 2.80 -13.79 -3.99
CA VAL A 258 4.02 -14.60 -3.83
C VAL A 258 4.43 -14.65 -2.36
N GLY A 259 4.42 -13.51 -1.66
CA GLY A 259 4.71 -13.45 -0.22
C GLY A 259 3.69 -14.22 0.61
N ALA A 260 2.40 -14.15 0.27
CA ALA A 260 1.36 -14.90 0.97
C ALA A 260 1.48 -16.42 0.75
N LEU A 261 1.76 -16.87 -0.48
CA LEU A 261 1.99 -18.29 -0.79
C LEU A 261 3.19 -18.85 -0.03
N LEU A 262 4.31 -18.13 -0.06
CA LEU A 262 5.54 -18.55 0.61
C LEU A 262 5.41 -18.50 2.14
N ALA A 263 4.59 -17.59 2.67
CA ALA A 263 4.40 -17.46 4.11
C ALA A 263 3.88 -18.77 4.75
N GLY A 264 2.85 -19.40 4.16
CA GLY A 264 2.30 -20.65 4.67
C GLY A 264 3.32 -21.79 4.62
N PHE A 265 3.93 -21.99 3.46
CA PHE A 265 4.92 -23.06 3.26
C PHE A 265 6.15 -22.91 4.18
N LEU A 266 6.69 -21.69 4.31
CA LEU A 266 7.82 -21.43 5.19
C LEU A 266 7.43 -21.55 6.67
N ALA A 267 6.21 -21.15 7.04
CA ALA A 267 5.71 -21.30 8.40
C ALA A 267 5.63 -22.77 8.83
N ASP A 268 5.29 -23.68 7.91
CA ASP A 268 5.26 -25.12 8.19
C ASP A 268 6.68 -25.71 8.41
N ILE A 269 7.70 -25.19 7.72
CA ILE A 269 9.07 -25.70 7.80
C ILE A 269 9.83 -25.16 9.01
N ILE A 270 9.86 -23.83 9.17
CA ILE A 270 10.69 -23.17 10.20
C ILE A 270 9.88 -22.68 11.40
N GLY A 271 8.54 -22.77 11.34
CA GLY A 271 7.65 -22.25 12.37
C GLY A 271 7.36 -20.75 12.21
N VAL A 272 6.15 -20.36 12.62
CA VAL A 272 5.65 -18.97 12.53
C VAL A 272 6.56 -17.97 13.25
N ASN A 273 7.02 -18.31 14.46
CA ASN A 273 7.89 -17.42 15.25
C ASN A 273 9.22 -17.13 14.54
N MET A 274 9.87 -18.18 14.02
CA MET A 274 11.16 -18.03 13.34
C MET A 274 11.00 -17.31 12.00
N LEU A 275 9.88 -17.50 11.30
CA LEU A 275 9.56 -16.79 10.07
C LEU A 275 9.39 -15.27 10.31
N ILE A 276 8.63 -14.88 11.35
CA ILE A 276 8.45 -13.45 11.67
C ILE A 276 9.78 -12.83 12.12
N LEU A 277 10.53 -13.52 12.97
CA LEU A 277 11.83 -13.05 13.46
C LEU A 277 12.85 -12.89 12.33
N SER A 278 12.99 -13.90 11.48
CA SER A 278 13.90 -13.84 10.32
C SER A 278 13.47 -12.74 9.34
N SER A 279 12.17 -12.55 9.11
CA SER A 279 11.67 -11.47 8.25
C SER A 279 12.05 -10.09 8.78
N ALA A 280 11.93 -9.87 10.10
CA ALA A 280 12.34 -8.61 10.72
C ALA A 280 13.85 -8.38 10.67
N ILE A 281 14.66 -9.41 10.93
CA ILE A 281 16.13 -9.33 10.84
C ILE A 281 16.56 -9.01 9.40
N VAL A 282 16.01 -9.72 8.41
CA VAL A 282 16.31 -9.50 6.99
C VAL A 282 15.87 -8.11 6.55
N ALA A 283 14.73 -7.60 7.02
CA ALA A 283 14.27 -6.25 6.77
C ALA A 283 15.26 -5.18 7.26
N VAL A 284 15.78 -5.33 8.49
CA VAL A 284 16.81 -4.43 9.05
C VAL A 284 18.09 -4.49 8.22
N ILE A 285 18.55 -5.70 7.88
CA ILE A 285 19.79 -5.92 7.12
C ILE A 285 19.68 -5.29 5.73
N ILE A 286 18.63 -5.62 4.97
CA ILE A 286 18.43 -5.11 3.60
C ILE A 286 18.31 -3.59 3.60
N SER A 287 17.51 -3.03 4.50
CA SER A 287 17.34 -1.57 4.61
C SER A 287 18.66 -0.88 4.96
N SER A 288 19.47 -1.47 5.85
CA SER A 288 20.77 -0.94 6.25
C SER A 288 21.82 -1.05 5.15
N ILE A 289 21.85 -2.18 4.43
CA ILE A 289 22.74 -2.38 3.28
C ILE A 289 22.39 -1.37 2.19
N ILE A 290 21.12 -1.26 1.82
CA ILE A 290 20.71 -0.30 0.78
C ILE A 290 21.04 1.11 1.26
N TRP A 291 20.73 1.50 2.51
CA TRP A 291 21.12 2.80 3.04
C TRP A 291 22.63 3.08 2.92
N ARG A 292 23.48 2.08 3.24
CA ARG A 292 24.94 2.25 3.27
C ARG A 292 25.62 2.22 1.91
N TYR A 293 25.15 1.38 0.99
CA TYR A 293 25.72 1.21 -0.35
C TYR A 293 25.12 2.18 -1.37
N THR A 294 24.03 2.86 -1.03
CA THR A 294 23.47 3.87 -1.89
C THR A 294 24.21 5.19 -1.72
N SER A 295 24.68 5.77 -2.82
CA SER A 295 25.18 7.15 -2.93
C SER A 295 24.14 8.24 -2.60
N VAL A 296 22.99 7.86 -2.03
CA VAL A 296 21.92 8.72 -1.53
C VAL A 296 22.40 9.60 -0.39
N ARG A 297 23.44 9.18 0.33
CA ARG A 297 24.14 10.04 1.29
C ARG A 297 24.88 11.21 0.63
N TYR A 298 25.29 11.07 -0.65
CA TYR A 298 26.05 12.06 -1.42
C TYR A 298 25.17 12.93 -2.34
N ASN A 299 24.01 12.44 -2.80
CA ASN A 299 23.06 13.25 -3.58
C ASN A 299 22.22 14.23 -2.73
N LEU A 300 22.40 14.23 -1.40
CA LEU A 300 21.95 15.31 -0.53
C LEU A 300 22.70 16.62 -0.82
N ASP A 301 23.92 16.55 -1.37
CA ASP A 301 24.75 17.72 -1.66
C ASP A 301 24.44 18.39 -3.01
N GLN A 302 23.60 17.81 -3.87
CA GLN A 302 23.22 18.46 -5.13
C GLN A 302 22.31 19.69 -4.93
N GLU A 303 21.64 19.81 -3.77
CA GLU A 303 20.99 21.08 -3.36
C GLU A 303 22.01 22.19 -3.04
N GLN A 304 23.31 21.88 -2.86
CA GLN A 304 24.37 22.89 -2.73
C GLN A 304 24.97 23.31 -4.07
N ILE A 305 24.83 22.50 -5.14
CA ILE A 305 25.38 22.83 -6.46
C ILE A 305 24.50 23.89 -7.17
N GLU A 306 23.19 23.92 -6.93
CA GLU A 306 22.29 24.99 -7.42
C GLU A 306 22.49 26.34 -6.70
N LYS A 307 23.31 26.42 -5.65
CA LYS A 307 23.69 27.70 -5.01
C LYS A 307 25.00 28.29 -5.55
N ILE A 308 25.68 27.61 -6.47
CA ILE A 308 26.97 28.04 -7.03
C ILE A 308 26.93 28.15 -8.58
N ALA A 309 25.82 27.80 -9.23
CA ALA A 309 25.58 28.05 -10.65
C ALA A 309 24.70 29.30 -10.86
#